data_AF-A0A8K0KMY9-F1
#
_entry.id   AF-A0A8K0KMY9-F1
#
_cell.length_a   1.000
_cell.length_b   1.000
_cell.length_c   1.000
_cell.angle_alpha   90.00
_cell.angle_beta   90.00
_cell.angle_gamma   90.00
#
_symmetry.space_group_name_H-M   'P 1'
#
loop_
_entity.id
_entity.type
_entity.pdbx_description
1 polymer ?
#
loop_
_entity_poly.entity_id
_entity_poly.type
_entity_poly.pdbx_seq_one_letter_code
_entity_poly.pdbx_strand_id
1 'polypeptide(L)'
;MKQAVGIDVKIVLVGFGGHGQKWPSIFTTNGQIAFDGKGENVKFEKVNEDKQRKNKLFDELPGDMKEYVRRLERMRKLFNVEFGMVNYGDTFQLVRDYPFRAGAARTVVAVLQSRCLYSPLPVSVSLDKNSMYTVADGKKKNLVGDSELRKEMGYNKDLCVDFAFATRGAAFSSSNFMELSKPGLKKQFIQVVSQRISQSLAPELTEDCTCKLYHGLHPVTRCWVTSRKERENLKVATKGVKG
;
A
#
# COMPACT_ATOMS: atom_id res chain seq x y z
N MET A 1 -5.05 38.73 -7.87
CA MET A 1 -5.33 38.00 -6.61
C MET A 1 -4.89 36.56 -6.79
N LYS A 2 -3.87 36.09 -6.04
CA LYS A 2 -3.50 34.66 -6.02
C LYS A 2 -4.43 33.97 -5.04
N GLN A 3 -5.48 33.31 -5.54
CA GLN A 3 -6.25 32.37 -4.73
C GLN A 3 -5.31 31.23 -4.36
N ALA A 4 -5.05 31.07 -3.06
CA ALA A 4 -4.53 29.81 -2.55
C ALA A 4 -5.58 28.75 -2.84
N VAL A 5 -5.34 27.93 -3.86
CA VAL A 5 -6.16 26.75 -4.13
C VAL A 5 -5.90 25.79 -2.99
N GLY A 6 -6.80 25.79 -1.99
CA GLY A 6 -6.85 24.77 -0.98
C GLY A 6 -7.09 23.43 -1.68
N ILE A 7 -6.14 22.51 -1.56
CA ILE A 7 -6.31 21.16 -2.09
C ILE A 7 -7.27 20.44 -1.14
N ASP A 8 -8.49 20.15 -1.61
CA ASP A 8 -9.46 19.35 -0.89
C ASP A 8 -9.03 17.87 -0.95
N VAL A 9 -8.63 17.31 0.20
CA VAL A 9 -8.14 15.92 0.32
C VAL A 9 -9.14 15.09 1.08
N LYS A 10 -9.73 14.09 0.40
CA LYS A 10 -10.61 13.11 1.02
C LYS A 10 -9.89 11.77 1.19
N ILE A 11 -9.75 11.32 2.44
CA ILE A 11 -9.16 10.02 2.77
C ILE A 11 -10.29 9.01 2.99
N VAL A 12 -10.21 7.89 2.30
CA VAL A 12 -11.11 6.75 2.47
C VAL A 12 -10.29 5.62 3.08
N LEU A 13 -10.71 5.14 4.24
CA LEU A 13 -10.04 4.03 4.90
C LEU A 13 -10.83 2.74 4.66
N VAL A 14 -10.18 1.77 4.04
CA VAL A 14 -10.71 0.41 3.85
C VAL A 14 -9.85 -0.54 4.66
N GLY A 15 -10.47 -1.41 5.45
CA GLY A 15 -9.72 -2.44 6.17
C GLY A 15 -10.42 -3.78 6.17
N PHE A 16 -9.61 -4.78 6.47
CA PHE A 16 -9.96 -6.19 6.50
C PHE A 16 -9.05 -6.89 7.51
N GLY A 17 -9.51 -7.98 8.11
CA GLY A 17 -8.71 -8.77 9.06
C GLY A 17 -8.78 -8.30 10.52
N GLY A 18 -9.75 -7.44 10.87
CA GLY A 18 -10.12 -7.21 12.26
C GLY A 18 -10.71 -8.45 12.93
N HIS A 19 -10.75 -8.48 14.26
CA HIS A 19 -11.33 -9.61 15.01
C HIS A 19 -12.81 -9.83 14.64
N GLY A 20 -13.14 -11.01 14.11
CA GLY A 20 -14.50 -11.34 13.63
C GLY A 20 -14.88 -10.67 12.29
N GLN A 21 -13.97 -9.91 11.67
CA GLN A 21 -14.23 -9.23 10.40
C GLN A 21 -13.96 -10.17 9.22
N LYS A 22 -15.03 -10.83 8.75
CA LYS A 22 -14.95 -11.75 7.61
C LYS A 22 -14.89 -11.05 6.25
N TRP A 23 -15.35 -9.81 6.13
CA TRP A 23 -15.45 -9.09 4.86
C TRP A 23 -14.77 -7.72 4.92
N PRO A 24 -14.27 -7.17 3.80
CA PRO A 24 -13.73 -5.81 3.78
C PRO A 24 -14.78 -4.79 4.20
N SER A 25 -14.35 -3.73 4.87
CA SER A 25 -15.24 -2.67 5.34
C SER A 25 -14.62 -1.29 5.11
N ILE A 26 -15.46 -0.36 4.69
CA ILE A 26 -15.12 1.06 4.57
C ILE A 26 -15.40 1.70 5.92
N PHE A 27 -14.40 2.32 6.55
CA PHE A 27 -14.57 3.02 7.80
C PHE A 27 -15.10 4.43 7.56
N THR A 28 -16.06 4.82 8.38
CA THR A 28 -16.71 6.14 8.35
C THR A 28 -16.49 6.88 9.66
N THR A 29 -16.27 8.19 9.60
CA THR A 29 -16.37 9.07 10.76
C THR A 29 -17.71 9.82 10.70
N ASN A 30 -18.53 9.73 11.75
CA ASN A 30 -19.83 10.43 11.84
C ASN A 30 -20.75 10.17 10.63
N GLY A 31 -20.76 8.93 10.12
CA GLY A 31 -21.56 8.54 8.95
C GLY A 31 -21.03 9.04 7.60
N GLN A 32 -19.92 9.81 7.58
CA GLN A 32 -19.27 10.23 6.35
C GLN A 32 -18.14 9.27 5.96
N ILE A 33 -18.02 8.99 4.66
CA ILE A 33 -16.91 8.19 4.08
C ILE A 33 -15.62 9.03 3.99
N ALA A 34 -15.41 9.94 4.95
CA ALA A 34 -14.20 10.71 5.13
C ALA A 34 -13.59 10.25 6.45
N PHE A 35 -12.39 9.67 6.39
CA PHE A 35 -11.63 9.35 7.58
C PHE A 35 -10.94 10.61 8.08
N ASP A 36 -11.32 11.07 9.27
CA ASP A 36 -10.81 12.29 9.91
C ASP A 36 -9.64 12.03 10.89
N GLY A 37 -9.19 10.77 11.00
CA GLY A 37 -8.12 10.37 11.91
C GLY A 37 -8.58 9.77 13.24
N LYS A 38 -9.88 9.84 13.59
CA LYS A 38 -10.39 9.18 14.81
C LYS A 38 -10.62 7.69 14.56
N GLY A 39 -9.61 6.89 14.88
CA GLY A 39 -9.61 5.44 14.72
C GLY A 39 -10.44 4.65 15.73
N GLU A 40 -11.39 5.25 16.45
CA GLU A 40 -12.14 4.62 17.55
C GLU A 40 -12.85 3.32 17.15
N ASN A 41 -13.14 3.14 15.85
CA ASN A 41 -13.80 1.94 15.31
C ASN A 41 -12.85 0.96 14.57
N VAL A 42 -11.55 1.25 14.48
CA VAL A 42 -10.59 0.38 13.80
C VAL A 42 -10.01 -0.62 14.80
N LYS A 43 -10.61 -1.81 14.88
CA LYS A 43 -10.13 -2.89 15.74
C LYS A 43 -9.30 -3.89 14.94
N PHE A 44 -7.99 -3.85 15.12
CA PHE A 44 -7.12 -4.90 14.63
C PHE A 44 -7.21 -6.14 15.52
N GLU A 45 -7.15 -7.34 14.93
CA GLU A 45 -7.04 -8.57 15.70
C GLU A 45 -5.78 -8.49 16.57
N LYS A 46 -5.95 -8.46 17.90
CA LYS A 46 -4.81 -8.56 18.82
C LYS A 46 -4.20 -9.95 18.64
N VAL A 47 -2.87 -10.06 18.75
CA VAL A 47 -2.21 -11.37 18.77
C VAL A 47 -2.78 -12.15 19.96
N ASN A 48 -3.67 -13.10 19.68
CA ASN A 48 -4.33 -13.92 20.69
C ASN A 48 -3.28 -14.70 21.51
N GLU A 49 -3.57 -14.99 22.78
CA GLU A 49 -2.73 -15.81 23.66
C GLU A 49 -2.43 -17.18 23.03
N ASP A 50 -3.35 -17.72 22.23
CA ASP A 50 -3.14 -18.94 21.44
C ASP A 50 -2.05 -18.80 20.36
N LYS A 51 -1.96 -17.62 19.71
CA LYS A 51 -0.85 -17.31 18.78
C LYS A 51 0.46 -17.18 19.55
N GLN A 52 0.45 -16.60 20.75
CA GLN A 52 1.65 -16.52 21.60
C GLN A 52 2.10 -17.90 22.11
N ARG A 53 1.16 -18.76 22.52
CA ARG A 53 1.43 -20.15 22.90
C ARG A 53 2.01 -20.96 21.75
N LYS A 54 1.45 -20.83 20.55
CA LYS A 54 2.00 -21.45 19.33
C LYS A 54 3.39 -20.93 19.00
N ASN A 55 3.64 -19.63 19.16
CA ASN A 55 4.96 -19.05 18.94
C ASN A 55 5.99 -19.58 19.96
N LYS A 56 5.62 -19.68 21.24
CA LYS A 56 6.47 -20.32 22.28
C LYS A 56 6.77 -21.78 21.96
N LEU A 57 5.73 -22.56 21.65
CA LEU A 57 5.87 -23.96 21.27
C LEU A 57 6.77 -24.13 20.03
N PHE A 58 6.63 -23.23 19.06
CA PHE A 58 7.46 -23.19 17.86
C PHE A 58 8.92 -22.80 18.15
N ASP A 59 9.15 -21.97 19.17
CA ASP A 59 10.51 -21.61 19.59
C ASP A 59 11.24 -22.72 20.34
N GLU A 60 10.50 -23.63 20.97
CA GLU A 60 11.01 -24.83 21.65
C GLU A 60 11.28 -26.03 20.69
N LEU A 61 10.89 -25.93 19.42
CA LEU A 61 11.11 -26.99 18.45
C LEU A 61 12.60 -27.13 18.04
N PRO A 62 13.08 -28.37 17.80
CA PRO A 62 14.40 -28.59 17.22
C PRO A 62 14.49 -27.95 15.81
N GLY A 63 15.70 -27.54 15.42
CA GLY A 63 15.92 -26.63 14.29
C GLY A 63 15.41 -27.15 12.93
N ASP A 64 15.50 -28.45 12.71
CA ASP A 64 14.97 -29.16 11.55
C ASP A 64 13.43 -29.11 11.49
N MET A 65 12.76 -29.34 12.62
CA MET A 65 11.30 -29.27 12.72
C MET A 65 10.80 -27.82 12.60
N LYS A 66 11.56 -26.86 13.14
CA LYS A 66 11.27 -25.42 13.01
C LYS A 66 11.27 -24.98 11.53
N GLU A 67 12.22 -25.47 10.74
CA GLU A 67 12.28 -25.20 9.30
C GLU A 67 11.10 -25.82 8.54
N TYR A 68 10.73 -27.05 8.88
CA TYR A 68 9.58 -27.73 8.30
C TYR A 68 8.26 -26.99 8.58
N VAL A 69 8.04 -26.57 9.82
CA VAL A 69 6.83 -25.81 10.20
C VAL A 69 6.80 -24.44 9.50
N ARG A 70 7.93 -23.72 9.37
CA ARG A 70 7.98 -22.49 8.53
C ARG A 70 7.60 -22.74 7.09
N ARG A 71 8.00 -23.89 6.54
CA ARG A 71 7.66 -24.28 5.16
C ARG A 71 6.16 -24.53 5.04
N LEU A 72 5.56 -25.25 5.98
CA LEU A 72 4.11 -25.48 6.01
C LEU A 72 3.29 -24.20 6.18
N GLU A 73 3.70 -23.27 7.04
CA GLU A 73 3.01 -21.98 7.19
C GLU A 73 3.08 -21.13 5.92
N ARG A 74 4.23 -21.13 5.23
CA ARG A 74 4.39 -20.48 3.92
C ARG A 74 3.46 -21.11 2.89
N MET A 75 3.43 -22.44 2.81
CA MET A 75 2.53 -23.19 1.92
C MET A 75 1.07 -22.90 2.22
N ARG A 76 0.67 -22.86 3.50
CA ARG A 76 -0.70 -22.51 3.90
C ARG A 76 -1.07 -21.09 3.50
N LYS A 77 -0.17 -20.11 3.69
CA LYS A 77 -0.39 -18.72 3.26
C LYS A 77 -0.55 -18.64 1.75
N LEU A 78 0.35 -19.28 0.99
CA LEU A 78 0.28 -19.36 -0.46
C LEU A 78 -1.04 -19.99 -0.92
N PHE A 79 -1.40 -21.15 -0.36
CA PHE A 79 -2.65 -21.83 -0.65
C PHE A 79 -3.87 -20.94 -0.37
N ASN A 80 -3.91 -20.27 0.79
CA ASN A 80 -5.03 -19.40 1.11
C ASN A 80 -5.11 -18.17 0.17
N VAL A 81 -3.98 -17.68 -0.33
CA VAL A 81 -3.95 -16.59 -1.32
C VAL A 81 -4.37 -17.10 -2.71
N GLU A 82 -3.82 -18.22 -3.17
CA GLU A 82 -4.10 -18.81 -4.49
C GLU A 82 -5.55 -19.28 -4.63
N PHE A 83 -6.12 -19.86 -3.57
CA PHE A 83 -7.51 -20.31 -3.54
C PHE A 83 -8.49 -19.23 -3.06
N GLY A 84 -8.04 -17.97 -2.91
CA GLY A 84 -8.90 -16.86 -2.52
C GLY A 84 -9.53 -16.98 -1.12
N MET A 85 -9.02 -17.90 -0.28
CA MET A 85 -9.47 -18.10 1.09
C MET A 85 -8.98 -17.03 2.08
N VAL A 86 -8.20 -16.04 1.61
CA VAL A 86 -8.01 -14.76 2.27
C VAL A 86 -8.65 -13.67 1.41
N ASN A 87 -9.60 -12.91 1.96
CA ASN A 87 -10.39 -11.90 1.22
C ASN A 87 -9.59 -10.62 0.87
N TYR A 88 -8.27 -10.74 0.68
CA TYR A 88 -7.46 -9.70 0.04
C TYR A 88 -7.98 -9.39 -1.36
N GLY A 89 -8.45 -10.41 -2.09
CA GLY A 89 -9.06 -10.25 -3.41
C GLY A 89 -10.27 -9.32 -3.39
N ASP A 90 -11.21 -9.54 -2.45
CA ASP A 90 -12.41 -8.70 -2.33
C ASP A 90 -12.06 -7.28 -1.84
N THR A 91 -11.14 -7.15 -0.89
CA THR A 91 -10.65 -5.84 -0.43
C THR A 91 -10.02 -5.08 -1.58
N PHE A 92 -9.22 -5.77 -2.39
CA PHE A 92 -8.56 -5.23 -3.55
C PHE A 92 -9.56 -4.82 -4.64
N GLN A 93 -10.56 -5.66 -4.94
CA GLN A 93 -11.63 -5.31 -5.88
C GLN A 93 -12.43 -4.11 -5.39
N LEU A 94 -12.79 -4.06 -4.11
CA LEU A 94 -13.51 -2.95 -3.50
C LEU A 94 -12.74 -1.63 -3.64
N VAL A 95 -11.43 -1.64 -3.37
CA VAL A 95 -10.57 -0.45 -3.47
C VAL A 95 -10.36 -0.03 -4.93
N ARG A 96 -10.14 -1.00 -5.84
CA ARG A 96 -9.98 -0.74 -7.28
C ARG A 96 -11.25 -0.12 -7.88
N ASP A 97 -12.40 -0.63 -7.50
CA ASP A 97 -13.70 -0.25 -8.04
C ASP A 97 -14.35 0.88 -7.22
N TYR A 98 -13.63 1.43 -6.22
CA TYR A 98 -14.13 2.53 -5.40
C TYR A 98 -14.42 3.76 -6.26
N PRO A 99 -15.64 4.34 -6.17
CA PRO A 99 -16.04 5.47 -7.02
C PRO A 99 -15.45 6.77 -6.48
N PHE A 100 -14.19 7.03 -6.82
CA PHE A 100 -13.59 8.34 -6.59
C PHE A 100 -14.35 9.44 -7.34
N ARG A 101 -14.32 10.66 -6.79
CA ARG A 101 -14.92 11.83 -7.44
C ARG A 101 -14.25 12.03 -8.81
N ALA A 102 -15.05 12.20 -9.85
CA ALA A 102 -14.55 12.48 -11.20
C ALA A 102 -13.66 13.74 -11.20
N GLY A 103 -12.51 13.66 -11.86
CA GLY A 103 -11.52 14.74 -11.95
C GLY A 103 -10.65 14.94 -10.68
N ALA A 104 -10.86 14.16 -9.61
CA ALA A 104 -9.96 14.21 -8.46
C ALA A 104 -8.68 13.39 -8.73
N ALA A 105 -7.53 13.91 -8.27
CA ALA A 105 -6.33 13.09 -8.23
C ALA A 105 -6.53 11.94 -7.23
N ARG A 106 -6.38 10.69 -7.70
CA ARG A 106 -6.53 9.49 -6.88
C ARG A 106 -5.20 8.81 -6.65
N THR A 107 -5.00 8.39 -5.41
CA THR A 107 -3.90 7.51 -5.03
C THR A 107 -4.43 6.45 -4.10
N VAL A 108 -3.97 5.22 -4.31
CA VAL A 108 -4.34 4.08 -3.51
C VAL A 108 -3.09 3.61 -2.79
N VAL A 109 -3.20 3.45 -1.47
CA VAL A 109 -2.10 3.04 -0.61
C VAL A 109 -2.49 1.78 0.13
N ALA A 110 -1.73 0.70 -0.06
CA ALA A 110 -1.88 -0.50 0.76
C ALA A 110 -0.91 -0.45 1.93
N VAL A 111 -1.41 -0.73 3.14
CA VAL A 111 -0.59 -1.02 4.32
C VAL A 111 -0.85 -2.46 4.71
N LEU A 112 0.18 -3.30 4.55
CA LEU A 112 0.06 -4.76 4.72
C LEU A 112 0.93 -5.24 5.88
N GLN A 113 0.40 -6.15 6.70
CA GLN A 113 1.16 -6.82 7.75
C GLN A 113 2.15 -7.84 7.18
N SER A 114 1.84 -8.46 6.04
CA SER A 114 2.81 -9.31 5.37
C SER A 114 3.95 -8.48 4.78
N ARG A 115 5.16 -9.03 4.82
CA ARG A 115 6.27 -8.51 4.03
C ARG A 115 5.93 -8.66 2.55
N CYS A 116 6.11 -7.60 1.78
CA CYS A 116 6.20 -7.69 0.33
C CYS A 116 7.52 -8.44 0.01
N LEU A 117 7.45 -9.51 -0.78
CA LEU A 117 8.58 -10.30 -1.31
C LEU A 117 9.56 -9.38 -2.06
N TYR A 118 10.88 -9.60 -2.17
CA TYR A 118 11.83 -10.48 -1.49
C TYR A 118 13.09 -9.61 -1.30
N SER A 119 12.98 -8.50 -0.54
CA SER A 119 14.19 -7.79 -0.14
C SER A 119 14.71 -8.45 1.13
N PRO A 120 15.88 -9.12 1.11
CA PRO A 120 16.48 -9.70 2.31
C PRO A 120 16.88 -8.62 3.34
N LEU A 121 16.70 -7.34 3.01
CA LEU A 121 17.08 -6.22 3.85
C LEU A 121 15.84 -5.52 4.45
N PRO A 122 15.80 -5.27 5.77
CA PRO A 122 14.71 -4.59 6.47
C PRO A 122 14.61 -3.07 6.14
N VAL A 123 15.27 -2.60 5.09
CA VAL A 123 15.30 -1.20 4.68
C VAL A 123 14.29 -0.85 3.59
N SER A 124 13.64 -1.84 2.97
CA SER A 124 12.56 -1.56 2.01
C SER A 124 11.35 -0.94 2.73
N VAL A 125 10.86 0.18 2.21
CA VAL A 125 9.71 0.92 2.76
C VAL A 125 8.47 0.64 1.93
N SER A 126 8.59 0.76 0.62
CA SER A 126 7.48 0.60 -0.31
C SER A 126 7.93 0.27 -1.72
N LEU A 127 6.99 -0.12 -2.55
CA LEU A 127 7.17 -0.31 -3.97
C LEU A 127 5.98 0.24 -4.73
N ASP A 128 6.24 0.67 -5.96
CA ASP A 128 5.20 0.90 -6.95
C ASP A 128 5.49 0.15 -8.26
N LYS A 129 4.79 0.52 -9.33
CA LYS A 129 4.98 -0.07 -10.65
C LYS A 129 6.41 0.11 -11.19
N ASN A 130 7.06 1.24 -10.89
CA ASN A 130 8.30 1.68 -11.54
C ASN A 130 9.52 1.56 -10.64
N SER A 131 9.36 1.75 -9.33
CA SER A 131 10.49 1.88 -8.41
C SER A 131 10.22 1.19 -7.07
N MET A 132 11.31 0.77 -6.41
CA MET A 132 11.33 0.41 -4.99
C MET A 132 11.87 1.58 -4.17
N TYR A 133 11.37 1.76 -2.95
CA TYR A 133 11.80 2.82 -2.04
C TYR A 133 12.32 2.23 -0.73
N THR A 134 13.38 2.83 -0.21
CA THR A 134 14.07 2.42 1.01
C THR A 134 14.09 3.55 2.03
N VAL A 135 14.42 3.26 3.29
CA VAL A 135 14.55 4.29 4.34
C VAL A 135 15.60 5.36 4.00
N ALA A 136 16.61 5.02 3.20
CA ALA A 136 17.62 5.98 2.75
C ALA A 136 17.03 7.09 1.88
N ASP A 137 15.94 6.79 1.14
CA ASP A 137 15.25 7.77 0.31
C ASP A 137 14.57 8.86 1.13
N GLY A 138 14.27 8.62 2.41
CA GLY A 138 13.64 9.62 3.30
C GLY A 138 14.54 10.85 3.55
N LYS A 139 15.84 10.74 3.28
CA LYS A 139 16.78 11.87 3.34
C LYS A 139 16.82 12.69 2.04
N LYS A 140 16.29 12.16 0.94
CA LYS A 140 16.32 12.81 -0.37
C LYS A 140 15.21 13.86 -0.44
N LYS A 141 15.51 14.96 -1.13
CA LYS A 141 14.53 16.04 -1.38
C LYS A 141 13.43 15.57 -2.34
N ASN A 142 13.81 14.80 -3.36
CA ASN A 142 12.92 14.22 -4.34
C ASN A 142 12.97 12.70 -4.22
N LEU A 143 11.80 12.08 -4.08
CA LEU A 143 11.67 10.65 -4.04
C LEU A 143 11.74 10.11 -5.50
N VAL A 144 12.79 9.36 -5.80
CA VAL A 144 13.01 8.73 -7.12
C VAL A 144 12.82 7.21 -7.01
N GLY A 145 13.31 6.64 -5.91
CA GLY A 145 13.39 5.20 -5.71
C GLY A 145 14.46 4.56 -6.60
N ASP A 146 14.49 3.24 -6.58
CA ASP A 146 15.42 2.40 -7.31
C ASP A 146 14.67 1.52 -8.30
N SER A 147 14.84 1.81 -9.59
CA SER A 147 14.17 1.09 -10.69
C SER A 147 14.92 -0.19 -11.10
N GLU A 148 16.21 -0.27 -10.79
CA GLU A 148 17.03 -1.44 -11.10
C GLU A 148 16.73 -2.54 -10.09
N LEU A 149 16.77 -2.17 -8.80
CA LEU A 149 16.37 -3.04 -7.70
C LEU A 149 14.90 -3.49 -7.85
N ARG A 150 14.04 -2.65 -8.43
CA ARG A 150 12.66 -3.04 -8.77
C ARG A 150 12.59 -4.14 -9.84
N LYS A 151 13.50 -4.17 -10.81
CA LYS A 151 13.55 -5.19 -11.88
C LYS A 151 14.21 -6.48 -11.41
N GLU A 152 15.19 -6.39 -10.52
CA GLU A 152 15.88 -7.55 -9.92
C GLU A 152 14.98 -8.37 -9.00
N MET A 153 14.00 -7.72 -8.36
CA MET A 153 12.89 -8.39 -7.71
C MET A 153 12.01 -9.03 -8.79
N GLY A 154 12.36 -10.25 -9.20
CA GLY A 154 11.61 -11.01 -10.19
C GLY A 154 10.11 -10.96 -9.91
N TYR A 155 9.30 -10.96 -10.97
CA TYR A 155 7.84 -10.94 -10.92
C TYR A 155 7.29 -12.26 -10.34
N ASN A 156 7.67 -12.60 -9.11
CA ASN A 156 6.87 -13.50 -8.31
C ASN A 156 5.54 -12.80 -8.06
N LYS A 157 4.43 -13.54 -8.13
CA LYS A 157 3.09 -13.08 -7.78
C LYS A 157 3.05 -12.70 -6.30
N ASP A 158 3.61 -11.53 -6.00
CA ASP A 158 3.52 -10.89 -4.71
C ASP A 158 2.32 -9.97 -4.75
N LEU A 159 1.42 -10.17 -3.78
CA LEU A 159 0.24 -9.34 -3.57
C LEU A 159 0.57 -7.85 -3.63
N CYS A 160 1.72 -7.42 -3.12
CA CYS A 160 2.14 -6.02 -3.15
C CYS A 160 2.44 -5.50 -4.56
N VAL A 161 3.10 -6.32 -5.40
CA VAL A 161 3.43 -5.98 -6.78
C VAL A 161 2.15 -5.90 -7.62
N ASP A 162 1.29 -6.90 -7.50
CA ASP A 162 0.01 -6.94 -8.21
C ASP A 162 -0.90 -5.77 -7.77
N PHE A 163 -0.92 -5.48 -6.47
CA PHE A 163 -1.64 -4.32 -5.93
C PHE A 163 -1.13 -3.01 -6.51
N ALA A 164 0.18 -2.76 -6.41
CA ALA A 164 0.78 -1.52 -6.88
C ALA A 164 0.59 -1.32 -8.39
N PHE A 165 0.72 -2.40 -9.16
CA PHE A 165 0.52 -2.39 -10.60
C PHE A 165 -0.91 -2.04 -10.98
N ALA A 166 -1.89 -2.75 -10.39
CA ALA A 166 -3.28 -2.63 -10.79
C ALA A 166 -3.97 -1.37 -10.26
N THR A 167 -3.55 -0.86 -9.10
CA THR A 167 -4.09 0.39 -8.54
C THR A 167 -3.32 1.63 -9.00
N ARG A 168 -2.16 1.45 -9.67
CA ARG A 168 -1.16 2.51 -9.93
C ARG A 168 -0.76 3.26 -8.64
N GLY A 169 -0.91 2.58 -7.52
CA GLY A 169 -0.63 3.06 -6.18
C GLY A 169 0.73 2.60 -5.66
N ALA A 170 0.87 2.59 -4.35
CA ALA A 170 2.05 2.05 -3.67
C ALA A 170 1.66 1.12 -2.53
N ALA A 171 2.45 0.09 -2.31
CA ALA A 171 2.29 -0.85 -1.21
C ALA A 171 3.39 -0.64 -0.17
N PHE A 172 3.01 -0.57 1.11
CA PHE A 172 3.87 -0.38 2.26
C PHE A 172 3.73 -1.56 3.21
N SER A 173 4.85 -2.05 3.74
CA SER A 173 4.82 -3.10 4.77
C SER A 173 4.86 -2.48 6.16
N SER A 174 3.81 -2.73 6.96
CA SER A 174 3.78 -2.32 8.36
C SER A 174 4.77 -3.11 9.21
N SER A 175 5.03 -4.38 8.86
CA SER A 175 6.09 -5.18 9.49
C SER A 175 7.46 -4.53 9.34
N ASN A 176 7.80 -4.02 8.15
CA ASN A 176 9.08 -3.33 7.95
C ASN A 176 9.19 -2.12 8.88
N PHE A 177 8.12 -1.32 9.04
CA PHE A 177 8.14 -0.19 9.99
C PHE A 177 8.33 -0.63 11.45
N MET A 178 7.65 -1.71 11.86
CA MET A 178 7.72 -2.21 13.24
C MET A 178 9.07 -2.83 13.58
N GLU A 179 9.71 -3.51 12.63
CA GLU A 179 11.03 -4.14 12.77
C GLU A 179 12.18 -3.12 12.85
N LEU A 180 11.98 -1.87 12.40
CA LEU A 180 12.96 -0.80 12.54
C LEU A 180 13.19 -0.46 14.02
N SER A 181 14.36 -0.80 14.55
CA SER A 181 14.69 -0.57 15.97
C SER A 181 15.03 0.88 16.28
N LYS A 182 15.56 1.63 15.30
CA LYS A 182 16.06 3.00 15.48
C LYS A 182 14.97 4.05 15.19
N PRO A 183 14.67 4.99 16.11
CA PRO A 183 13.68 6.05 15.88
C PRO A 183 13.95 6.90 14.63
N GLY A 184 15.22 7.18 14.33
CA GLY A 184 15.61 7.93 13.13
C GLY A 184 15.21 7.21 11.83
N LEU A 185 15.28 5.88 11.80
CA LEU A 185 14.85 5.09 10.65
C LEU A 185 13.32 5.06 10.52
N LYS A 186 12.58 4.99 11.64
CA LYS A 186 11.12 5.12 11.64
C LYS A 186 10.67 6.48 11.09
N LYS A 187 11.36 7.57 11.48
CA LYS A 187 11.11 8.91 10.92
C LYS A 187 11.35 8.94 9.41
N GLN A 188 12.45 8.34 8.95
CA GLN A 188 12.76 8.25 7.52
C GLN A 188 11.72 7.42 6.75
N PHE A 189 11.25 6.31 7.32
CA PHE A 189 10.17 5.52 6.74
C PHE A 189 8.91 6.38 6.53
N ILE A 190 8.49 7.12 7.57
CA ILE A 190 7.35 8.03 7.48
C ILE A 190 7.58 9.12 6.42
N GLN A 191 8.80 9.66 6.32
CA GLN A 191 9.14 10.65 5.29
C GLN A 191 8.97 10.09 3.87
N VAL A 192 9.43 8.85 3.62
CA VAL A 192 9.26 8.18 2.32
C VAL A 192 7.78 7.98 2.00
N VAL A 193 7.00 7.48 2.96
CA VAL A 193 5.55 7.30 2.81
C VAL A 193 4.87 8.61 2.44
N SER A 194 5.12 9.66 3.22
CA SER A 194 4.52 10.98 3.00
C SER A 194 4.91 11.56 1.64
N GLN A 195 6.20 11.53 1.28
CA GLN A 195 6.66 12.03 -0.02
C GLN A 195 6.03 11.25 -1.18
N ARG A 196 5.90 9.92 -1.06
CA ARG A 196 5.29 9.09 -2.11
C ARG A 196 3.82 9.42 -2.32
N ILE A 197 3.07 9.60 -1.23
CA ILE A 197 1.66 10.01 -1.25
C ILE A 197 1.55 11.38 -1.91
N SER A 198 2.35 12.36 -1.47
CA SER A 198 2.34 13.70 -2.07
C SER A 198 2.64 13.68 -3.57
N GLN A 199 3.63 12.90 -4.02
CA GLN A 199 3.94 12.75 -5.45
C GLN A 199 2.81 12.08 -6.24
N SER A 200 2.10 11.11 -5.66
CA SER A 200 0.97 10.48 -6.33
C SER A 200 -0.23 11.40 -6.56
N LEU A 201 -0.37 12.42 -5.71
CA LEU A 201 -1.44 13.42 -5.80
C LEU A 201 -1.07 14.63 -6.69
N ALA A 202 0.20 14.72 -7.10
CA ALA A 202 0.73 15.86 -7.85
C ALA A 202 0.31 15.97 -9.34
N PRO A 203 0.12 14.88 -10.12
CA PRO A 203 -0.19 15.01 -11.53
C PRO A 203 -1.67 15.33 -11.77
N GLU A 204 -1.93 16.19 -12.76
CA GLU A 204 -3.27 16.44 -13.25
C GLU A 204 -3.71 15.23 -14.09
N LEU A 205 -4.85 14.66 -13.74
CA LEU A 205 -5.38 13.44 -14.36
C LEU A 205 -6.57 13.82 -15.25
N THR A 206 -6.49 13.40 -16.52
CA THR A 206 -7.64 13.36 -17.41
C THR A 206 -8.20 11.95 -17.39
N GLU A 207 -9.49 11.82 -17.10
CA GLU A 207 -10.18 10.54 -17.05
C GLU A 207 -11.38 10.56 -17.99
N ASP A 208 -11.58 9.45 -18.70
CA ASP A 208 -12.83 9.17 -19.40
C ASP A 208 -13.67 8.27 -18.51
N CYS A 209 -14.92 8.70 -18.26
CA CYS A 209 -15.86 7.99 -17.42
C CYS A 209 -17.01 7.43 -18.24
N THR A 210 -17.36 6.17 -18.03
CA THR A 210 -18.59 5.56 -18.54
C THR A 210 -19.48 5.13 -17.40
N CYS A 211 -20.78 5.37 -17.53
CA CYS A 211 -21.76 4.76 -16.64
C CYS A 211 -22.09 3.35 -17.14
N LYS A 212 -21.93 2.34 -16.28
CA LYS A 212 -22.32 0.95 -16.58
C LYS A 212 -23.25 0.44 -15.49
N LEU A 213 -24.26 -0.34 -15.87
CA LEU A 213 -25.11 -1.02 -14.90
C LEU A 213 -24.35 -2.17 -14.26
N TYR A 214 -24.13 -2.12 -12.95
CA TYR A 214 -23.59 -3.21 -12.16
C TYR A 214 -24.67 -4.27 -11.93
N HIS A 215 -24.40 -5.49 -12.41
CA HIS A 215 -25.38 -6.58 -12.48
C HIS A 215 -26.74 -6.19 -13.11
N GLY A 216 -26.76 -5.19 -14.00
CA GLY A 216 -27.99 -4.72 -14.65
C GLY A 216 -28.93 -3.87 -13.79
N LEU A 217 -28.64 -3.66 -12.50
CA LEU A 217 -29.58 -3.06 -11.55
C LEU A 217 -29.18 -1.65 -11.09
N HIS A 218 -27.88 -1.38 -10.96
CA HIS A 218 -27.41 -0.13 -10.35
C HIS A 218 -26.42 0.59 -11.27
N PRO A 219 -26.62 1.88 -11.58
CA PRO A 219 -25.65 2.64 -12.38
C PRO A 219 -24.36 2.83 -11.56
N VAL A 220 -23.23 2.42 -12.13
CA VAL A 220 -21.89 2.59 -11.57
C VAL A 220 -21.02 3.33 -12.57
N THR A 221 -20.48 4.46 -12.14
CA THR A 221 -19.52 5.23 -12.93
C THR A 221 -18.15 4.54 -12.88
N ARG A 222 -17.65 4.11 -14.04
CA ARG A 222 -16.29 3.57 -14.20
C ARG A 222 -15.44 4.55 -15.01
N CYS A 223 -14.42 5.10 -14.36
CA CYS A 223 -13.47 6.04 -14.95
C CYS A 223 -12.09 5.40 -15.16
N TRP A 224 -11.53 5.54 -16.37
CA TRP A 224 -10.14 5.19 -16.65
C TRP A 224 -9.34 6.44 -17.02
N VAL A 225 -8.08 6.47 -16.58
CA VAL A 225 -7.17 7.57 -16.91
C VAL A 225 -6.83 7.52 -18.40
N THR A 226 -7.15 8.57 -19.14
CA THR A 226 -6.78 8.75 -20.55
C THR A 226 -5.49 9.52 -20.72
N SER A 227 -5.25 10.50 -19.86
CA SER A 227 -4.01 11.26 -19.88
C SER A 227 -3.56 11.60 -18.46
N ARG A 228 -2.24 11.67 -18.28
CA ARG A 228 -1.62 12.15 -17.05
C ARG A 228 -0.64 13.24 -17.44
N LYS A 229 -0.93 14.47 -17.04
CA LYS A 229 0.03 15.57 -17.18
C LYS A 229 0.89 15.58 -15.94
N GLU A 230 2.09 15.03 -16.06
CA GLU A 230 3.13 15.24 -15.06
C GLU A 230 3.43 16.74 -15.01
N ARG A 231 3.46 17.33 -13.80
CA ARG A 231 4.03 18.67 -13.65
C ARG A 231 5.49 18.58 -14.08
N GLU A 232 5.96 19.57 -14.86
CA GLU A 232 7.38 19.72 -15.16
C GLU A 232 8.17 19.48 -13.88
N ASN A 233 9.12 18.53 -13.94
CA ASN A 233 10.05 18.29 -12.85
C ASN A 233 10.57 19.65 -12.39
N LEU A 234 10.36 19.98 -11.11
CA LEU A 234 11.05 21.10 -10.47
C LEU A 234 12.53 20.94 -10.82
N LYS A 235 13.00 21.82 -11.72
CA LYS A 235 14.21 21.66 -12.51
C LYS A 235 15.29 20.96 -11.70
N VAL A 236 15.68 19.77 -12.16
CA VAL A 236 16.93 19.14 -11.73
C VAL A 236 18.00 20.18 -11.98
N ALA A 237 18.55 20.75 -10.92
CA ALA A 237 19.74 21.57 -11.01
C ALA A 237 20.90 20.64 -11.37
N THR A 238 21.02 20.31 -12.65
CA THR A 238 22.27 19.84 -13.23
C THR A 238 23.26 20.97 -13.03
N LYS A 239 24.08 20.86 -11.97
CA LYS A 239 25.32 21.62 -11.89
C LYS A 239 26.10 21.29 -13.16
N GLY A 240 26.28 22.28 -14.01
CA GLY A 240 27.15 22.19 -15.16
C GLY A 240 28.52 21.74 -14.71
N VAL A 241 29.03 20.69 -15.35
CA VAL A 241 30.44 20.35 -15.32
C VAL A 241 31.18 21.51 -15.98
N LYS A 242 32.06 22.18 -15.23
CA LYS A 242 33.18 22.93 -15.77
C LYS A 242 34.41 22.08 -15.53
N GLY A 243 35.10 21.73 -16.61
CA GLY A 243 36.30 20.91 -16.67
C GLY A 243 36.53 20.56 -18.12
#